data_AF-A0A1B9NS16-F1
#
_entry.id   AF-A0A1B9NS16-F1
#
_cell.length_a   1.000
_cell.length_b   1.000
_cell.length_c   1.000
_cell.angle_alpha   90.00
_cell.angle_beta   90.00
_cell.angle_gamma   90.00
#
_symmetry.space_group_name_H-M   'P 1'
#
loop_
_entity.id
_entity.type
_entity.pdbx_description
1 polymer ?
#
loop_
_entity_poly.entity_id
_entity_poly.type
_entity_poly.pdbx_seq_one_letter_code
_entity_poly.pdbx_strand_id
1 'polypeptide(L)'
;MSSLWSLQALPVKNGRRINRSDAVILPSSQWGELKFVKPNLELGGLHFAGPADIWHPDYGFLVQSTDQGSYNLNFPTTGANGLYFDLIIRGDADELTWGTPITHDGITATVTRKTKCNAQCDVEFRVTLTGPEARNQWFNPYSSRIARPRLPLTFELVGRDREGNEVIKYGFVLQKWFVVRGAELYHYPDMVTWCSGLGYRVPQVKDLTNAVCSGIGSGPNCQGSIGATPPSKNNNYLRTIGAGLFSEWGFMYHYAGADFVDQNYWTSDTTRIGQFSGQFDVGASNGDIFWFKTSIINYGLCTTP
;
A
#
# COMPACT_ATOMS: atom_id res chain seq x y z
N MET A 1 -11.45 38.06 -76.80
CA MET A 1 -10.56 37.27 -77.68
C MET A 1 -9.38 36.85 -76.81
N SER A 2 -9.51 35.69 -76.14
CA SER A 2 -8.85 34.40 -76.48
C SER A 2 -7.37 34.43 -76.06
N SER A 3 -6.77 33.49 -75.33
CA SER A 3 -7.04 32.09 -74.97
C SER A 3 -5.93 31.69 -73.97
N LEU A 4 -6.20 31.12 -72.80
CA LEU A 4 -6.33 29.69 -72.43
C LEU A 4 -5.04 28.81 -72.37
N TRP A 5 -4.59 28.53 -71.13
CA TRP A 5 -4.10 27.28 -70.49
C TRP A 5 -3.02 26.36 -71.13
N SER A 6 -1.94 26.03 -70.37
CA SER A 6 -1.75 24.73 -69.65
C SER A 6 -0.29 24.34 -69.28
N LEU A 7 -0.13 23.88 -68.02
CA LEU A 7 0.69 22.76 -67.46
C LEU A 7 2.25 22.74 -67.41
N GLN A 8 2.73 22.63 -66.15
CA GLN A 8 3.65 21.61 -65.57
C GLN A 8 5.09 21.95 -65.10
N ALA A 9 5.28 21.61 -63.81
CA ALA A 9 6.44 21.01 -63.11
C ALA A 9 7.61 21.87 -62.54
N LEU A 10 7.73 21.79 -61.21
CA LEU A 10 8.82 22.23 -60.31
C LEU A 10 10.10 21.38 -60.48
N PRO A 11 11.31 21.81 -60.01
CA PRO A 11 11.67 21.64 -58.59
C PRO A 11 12.30 22.89 -57.94
N VAL A 12 11.82 23.32 -56.77
CA VAL A 12 12.38 23.07 -55.42
C VAL A 12 13.86 23.49 -55.24
N LYS A 13 14.11 24.51 -54.40
CA LYS A 13 14.87 24.41 -53.12
C LYS A 13 15.18 25.79 -52.54
N ASN A 14 14.49 26.16 -51.46
CA ASN A 14 15.08 26.41 -50.14
C ASN A 14 14.05 27.05 -49.20
N GLY A 15 13.12 26.23 -48.73
CA GLY A 15 12.37 26.55 -47.52
C GLY A 15 13.31 26.39 -46.33
N ARG A 16 13.68 27.52 -45.70
CA ARG A 16 14.18 27.52 -44.32
C ARG A 16 13.08 26.90 -43.45
N ARG A 17 13.23 25.62 -43.11
CA ARG A 17 12.42 24.96 -42.08
C ARG A 17 12.71 25.66 -40.75
N ILE A 18 11.78 26.49 -40.34
CA ILE A 18 11.66 26.89 -38.94
C ILE A 18 11.09 25.65 -38.25
N ASN A 19 11.96 24.83 -37.65
CA ASN A 19 11.54 23.83 -36.67
C ASN A 19 11.09 24.59 -35.42
N ARG A 20 9.84 25.07 -35.41
CA ARG A 20 9.14 25.29 -34.16
C ARG A 20 8.66 23.93 -33.70
N SER A 21 9.38 23.35 -32.74
CA SER A 21 8.77 22.41 -31.82
C SER A 21 7.75 23.22 -31.02
N ASP A 22 6.53 23.31 -31.53
CA ASP A 22 5.42 23.83 -30.74
C ASP A 22 5.21 22.81 -29.62
N ALA A 23 5.77 23.11 -28.45
CA ALA A 23 5.45 22.39 -27.23
C ALA A 23 3.94 22.58 -27.02
N VAL A 24 3.18 21.50 -27.13
CA VAL A 24 1.79 21.49 -26.69
C VAL A 24 1.83 21.63 -25.17
N ILE A 25 1.74 22.87 -24.69
CA ILE A 25 1.46 23.15 -23.28
C ILE A 25 0.00 22.75 -23.12
N LEU A 26 -0.24 21.52 -22.64
CA LEU A 26 -1.56 21.14 -22.15
C LEU A 26 -1.92 22.17 -21.07
N PRO A 27 -3.13 22.76 -21.10
CA PRO A 27 -3.57 23.59 -19.99
C PRO A 27 -3.43 22.75 -18.72
N SER A 28 -2.88 23.34 -17.66
CA SER A 28 -2.91 22.72 -16.34
C SER A 28 -4.34 22.24 -16.10
N SER A 29 -4.52 20.94 -15.82
CA SER A 29 -5.83 20.41 -15.48
C SER A 29 -6.45 21.36 -14.47
N GLN A 30 -7.63 21.90 -14.80
CA GLN A 30 -8.33 22.88 -13.97
C GLN A 30 -8.57 22.34 -12.55
N TRP A 31 -8.59 21.01 -12.44
CA TRP A 31 -8.67 20.24 -11.22
C TRP A 31 -7.34 19.51 -11.06
N GLY A 32 -6.66 19.68 -9.92
CA GLY A 32 -5.30 19.19 -9.73
C GLY A 32 -5.07 17.71 -10.13
N GLU A 33 -3.82 17.34 -10.33
CA GLU A 33 -3.44 16.00 -10.80
C GLU A 33 -3.10 15.09 -9.62
N LEU A 34 -3.80 13.95 -9.50
CA LEU A 34 -3.47 12.91 -8.51
C LEU A 34 -2.32 12.05 -9.05
N LYS A 35 -1.11 12.23 -8.48
CA LYS A 35 0.09 11.47 -8.89
C LYS A 35 0.55 10.44 -7.89
N PHE A 36 0.35 10.73 -6.60
CA PHE A 36 0.91 9.93 -5.54
C PHE A 36 -0.12 9.63 -4.47
N VAL A 37 0.05 8.46 -3.85
CA VAL A 37 -0.64 8.07 -2.64
C VAL A 37 0.38 7.78 -1.55
N LYS A 38 0.19 8.45 -0.42
CA LYS A 38 1.20 8.57 0.62
C LYS A 38 0.78 7.79 1.87
N PRO A 39 1.29 6.56 2.05
CA PRO A 39 1.32 5.93 3.37
C PRO A 39 2.37 6.64 4.26
N ASN A 40 2.72 6.05 5.41
CA ASN A 40 3.85 6.51 6.19
C ASN A 40 5.14 6.43 5.34
N LEU A 41 5.97 7.48 5.36
CA LEU A 41 7.18 7.55 4.53
C LEU A 41 8.46 7.12 5.28
N GLU A 42 8.36 6.88 6.59
CA GLU A 42 9.50 6.43 7.37
C GLU A 42 9.98 5.08 6.88
N LEU A 43 11.31 4.92 6.80
CA LEU A 43 11.95 3.77 6.17
C LEU A 43 11.45 3.55 4.73
N GLY A 44 11.19 4.64 3.98
CA GLY A 44 10.92 4.61 2.54
C GLY A 44 12.11 4.99 1.65
N GLY A 45 13.27 5.30 2.23
CA GLY A 45 14.49 5.71 1.51
C GLY A 45 15.57 4.63 1.45
N LEU A 46 16.68 4.92 0.78
CA LEU A 46 17.90 4.07 0.76
C LEU A 46 17.59 2.60 0.44
N HIS A 47 17.93 1.68 1.35
CA HIS A 47 17.76 0.23 1.19
C HIS A 47 16.32 -0.26 1.24
N PHE A 48 15.38 0.64 1.56
CA PHE A 48 13.95 0.36 1.59
C PHE A 48 13.22 0.92 0.37
N ALA A 49 13.83 1.85 -0.38
CA ALA A 49 13.16 2.54 -1.48
C ALA A 49 12.78 1.58 -2.61
N GLY A 50 11.49 1.57 -2.97
CA GLY A 50 10.97 0.84 -4.12
C GLY A 50 11.58 1.28 -5.46
N PRO A 51 11.30 0.53 -6.54
CA PRO A 51 11.57 0.97 -7.90
C PRO A 51 10.98 2.36 -8.15
N ALA A 52 11.68 3.23 -8.90
CA ALA A 52 11.30 4.63 -9.08
C ALA A 52 9.98 4.83 -9.86
N ASP A 53 9.55 3.82 -10.61
CA ASP A 53 8.26 3.73 -11.29
C ASP A 53 7.10 3.32 -10.35
N ILE A 54 7.41 2.85 -9.15
CA ILE A 54 6.44 2.41 -8.13
C ILE A 54 6.44 3.35 -6.91
N TRP A 55 7.60 3.81 -6.46
CA TRP A 55 7.78 4.53 -5.20
C TRP A 55 8.64 5.78 -5.34
N HIS A 56 8.17 6.87 -4.75
CA HIS A 56 8.91 8.12 -4.57
C HIS A 56 9.17 8.37 -3.07
N PRO A 57 10.43 8.51 -2.60
CA PRO A 57 10.75 8.64 -1.17
C PRO A 57 9.98 9.75 -0.44
N ASP A 58 9.76 10.90 -1.09
CA ASP A 58 9.07 12.04 -0.47
C ASP A 58 7.55 12.07 -0.67
N TYR A 59 7.00 11.27 -1.59
CA TYR A 59 5.59 11.37 -2.00
C TYR A 59 4.79 10.06 -1.88
N GLY A 60 5.46 8.91 -1.73
CA GLY A 60 4.82 7.61 -1.58
C GLY A 60 4.70 6.84 -2.90
N PHE A 61 3.66 6.01 -3.03
CA PHE A 61 3.45 5.21 -4.23
C PHE A 61 2.94 6.08 -5.38
N LEU A 62 3.44 5.82 -6.58
CA LEU A 62 2.90 6.39 -7.81
C LEU A 62 1.57 5.72 -8.13
N VAL A 63 0.59 6.50 -8.57
CA VAL A 63 -0.65 5.96 -9.15
C VAL A 63 -0.28 5.19 -10.41
N GLN A 64 -0.58 3.89 -10.45
CA GLN A 64 -0.23 3.01 -11.56
C GLN A 64 -1.29 3.05 -12.66
N SER A 65 -2.57 3.21 -12.30
CA SER A 65 -3.67 3.36 -13.25
C SER A 65 -4.89 4.04 -12.63
N THR A 66 -5.62 4.80 -13.45
CA THR A 66 -6.96 5.31 -13.11
C THR A 66 -8.06 4.50 -13.78
N ASP A 67 -7.71 3.46 -14.53
CA ASP A 67 -8.67 2.60 -15.22
C ASP A 67 -9.19 1.55 -14.26
N GLN A 68 -10.52 1.42 -14.18
CA GLN A 68 -11.19 0.51 -13.27
C GLN A 68 -10.72 -0.95 -13.39
N GLY A 69 -10.38 -1.39 -14.61
CA GLY A 69 -9.87 -2.74 -14.87
C GLY A 69 -8.46 -3.02 -14.35
N SER A 70 -7.73 -1.99 -13.91
CA SER A 70 -6.32 -2.05 -13.54
C SER A 70 -6.05 -1.58 -12.11
N TYR A 71 -7.08 -1.36 -11.30
CA TYR A 71 -6.94 -0.94 -9.90
C TYR A 71 -6.17 -1.93 -9.02
N ASN A 72 -6.03 -3.18 -9.44
CA ASN A 72 -5.20 -4.17 -8.75
C ASN A 72 -3.70 -3.86 -8.82
N LEU A 73 -3.27 -2.91 -9.67
CA LEU A 73 -1.90 -2.41 -9.73
C LEU A 73 -1.63 -1.31 -8.71
N ASN A 74 -2.67 -0.69 -8.15
CA ASN A 74 -2.54 0.42 -7.23
C ASN A 74 -2.38 -0.06 -5.78
N PHE A 75 -1.69 0.76 -4.98
CA PHE A 75 -1.69 0.64 -3.53
C PHE A 75 -3.05 1.08 -2.93
N PRO A 76 -3.53 0.49 -1.83
CA PRO A 76 -3.03 -0.70 -1.18
C PRO A 76 -3.67 -2.00 -1.72
N THR A 77 -2.93 -3.10 -1.61
CA THR A 77 -3.46 -4.47 -1.77
C THR A 77 -3.70 -5.16 -0.43
N THR A 78 -3.22 -4.59 0.66
CA THR A 78 -3.39 -5.11 2.02
C THR A 78 -4.08 -4.07 2.90
N GLY A 79 -4.78 -4.47 3.95
CA GLY A 79 -5.42 -3.52 4.86
C GLY A 79 -5.62 -4.06 6.27
N ALA A 80 -5.82 -3.16 7.21
CA ALA A 80 -6.20 -3.43 8.59
C ALA A 80 -7.03 -2.24 9.09
N ASN A 81 -7.81 -2.47 10.15
CA ASN A 81 -8.60 -1.40 10.74
C ASN A 81 -7.69 -0.27 11.23
N GLY A 82 -7.99 0.97 10.86
CA GLY A 82 -7.26 2.17 11.31
C GLY A 82 -6.04 2.55 10.47
N LEU A 83 -5.71 1.77 9.43
CA LEU A 83 -4.71 2.19 8.45
C LEU A 83 -5.25 3.31 7.56
N TYR A 84 -4.37 4.20 7.14
CA TYR A 84 -4.72 5.34 6.31
C TYR A 84 -3.61 5.71 5.34
N PHE A 85 -3.97 6.35 4.23
CA PHE A 85 -3.03 6.95 3.30
C PHE A 85 -3.58 8.28 2.79
N ASP A 86 -2.70 9.15 2.34
CA ASP A 86 -3.08 10.48 1.87
C ASP A 86 -2.96 10.55 0.33
N LEU A 87 -4.04 10.92 -0.35
CA LEU A 87 -4.02 11.27 -1.77
C LEU A 87 -3.32 12.63 -1.93
N ILE A 88 -2.27 12.70 -2.75
CA ILE A 88 -1.52 13.93 -3.01
C ILE A 88 -1.94 14.49 -4.37
N ILE A 89 -2.67 15.60 -4.34
CA ILE A 89 -3.22 16.23 -5.54
C ILE A 89 -2.50 17.55 -5.77
N ARG A 90 -1.85 17.68 -6.92
CA ARG A 90 -1.06 18.87 -7.28
C ARG A 90 -1.89 19.82 -8.14
N GLY A 91 -1.99 21.08 -7.74
CA GLY A 91 -2.79 22.10 -8.43
C GLY A 91 -4.02 22.49 -7.63
N ASP A 92 -5.00 23.10 -8.30
CA ASP A 92 -6.22 23.58 -7.65
C ASP A 92 -7.18 22.40 -7.39
N ALA A 93 -7.26 21.99 -6.13
CA ALA A 93 -8.03 20.82 -5.70
C ALA A 93 -8.74 21.06 -4.36
N ASP A 94 -8.71 22.29 -3.86
CA ASP A 94 -9.27 22.64 -2.56
C ASP A 94 -10.80 22.54 -2.51
N GLU A 95 -11.42 22.69 -3.67
CA GLU A 95 -12.87 22.66 -3.85
C GLU A 95 -13.41 21.23 -4.06
N LEU A 96 -12.53 20.22 -4.15
CA LEU A 96 -12.94 18.85 -4.36
C LEU A 96 -13.76 18.34 -3.18
N THR A 97 -14.90 17.76 -3.53
CA THR A 97 -15.77 17.06 -2.60
C THR A 97 -15.67 15.56 -2.84
N TRP A 98 -15.76 14.79 -1.76
CA TRP A 98 -15.79 13.34 -1.80
C TRP A 98 -17.16 12.87 -1.31
N GLY A 99 -17.69 11.84 -1.96
CA GLY A 99 -18.98 11.27 -1.61
C GLY A 99 -19.01 10.64 -0.21
N THR A 100 -20.13 9.98 0.11
CA THR A 100 -20.27 9.20 1.34
C THR A 100 -19.21 8.09 1.43
N PRO A 101 -18.81 7.67 2.65
CA PRO A 101 -17.91 6.54 2.82
C PRO A 101 -18.37 5.30 2.04
N ILE A 102 -17.41 4.57 1.46
CA ILE A 102 -17.69 3.40 0.62
C ILE A 102 -17.48 2.15 1.46
N THR A 103 -18.54 1.34 1.61
CA THR A 103 -18.50 0.12 2.42
C THR A 103 -18.70 -1.12 1.57
N HIS A 104 -17.76 -2.06 1.64
CA HIS A 104 -17.83 -3.37 1.01
C HIS A 104 -17.45 -4.45 2.03
N ASP A 105 -18.37 -5.39 2.25
CA ASP A 105 -18.20 -6.56 3.13
C ASP A 105 -17.60 -6.24 4.52
N GLY A 106 -18.08 -5.16 5.13
CA GLY A 106 -17.66 -4.70 6.45
C GLY A 106 -16.40 -3.84 6.48
N ILE A 107 -15.70 -3.64 5.35
CA ILE A 107 -14.61 -2.67 5.23
C ILE A 107 -15.16 -1.36 4.66
N THR A 108 -14.82 -0.24 5.28
CA THR A 108 -15.23 1.10 4.86
C THR A 108 -14.01 1.97 4.57
N ALA A 109 -14.00 2.62 3.41
CA ALA A 109 -13.05 3.66 3.05
C ALA A 109 -13.71 5.04 3.22
N THR A 110 -13.14 5.87 4.09
CA THR A 110 -13.60 7.25 4.35
C THR A 110 -12.57 8.25 3.87
N VAL A 111 -12.98 9.22 3.05
CA VAL A 111 -12.10 10.30 2.59
C VAL A 111 -12.34 11.58 3.39
N THR A 112 -11.27 12.18 3.90
CA THR A 112 -11.32 13.42 4.70
C THR A 112 -10.25 14.40 4.25
N ARG A 113 -10.57 15.69 4.15
CA ARG A 113 -9.58 16.72 3.80
C ARG A 113 -8.63 16.95 4.96
N LYS A 114 -7.32 16.96 4.71
CA LYS A 114 -6.33 17.38 5.70
C LYS A 114 -6.26 18.90 5.75
N THR A 115 -6.21 19.45 6.96
CA THR A 115 -6.14 20.90 7.19
C THR A 115 -4.72 21.44 7.22
N LYS A 116 -3.72 20.57 7.40
CA LYS A 116 -2.31 20.92 7.34
C LYS A 116 -1.77 20.56 5.96
N CYS A 117 -1.24 21.55 5.25
CA CYS A 117 -0.55 21.37 3.97
C CYS A 117 0.85 20.74 4.22
N ASN A 118 1.41 20.05 3.22
CA ASN A 118 2.79 19.57 3.28
C ASN A 118 3.80 20.70 2.99
N ALA A 119 5.09 20.39 2.89
CA ALA A 119 6.12 21.40 2.63
C ALA A 119 5.93 22.16 1.31
N GLN A 120 5.23 21.56 0.34
CA GLN A 120 4.90 22.14 -0.96
C GLN A 120 3.48 22.73 -1.01
N CYS A 121 2.76 22.67 0.11
CA CYS A 121 1.34 22.95 0.24
C CYS A 121 0.44 22.30 -0.82
N ASP A 122 0.74 21.05 -1.22
CA ASP A 122 -0.19 20.27 -2.03
C ASP A 122 -1.48 19.98 -1.25
N VAL A 123 -2.59 19.81 -1.97
CA VAL A 123 -3.87 19.42 -1.36
C VAL A 123 -3.84 17.93 -1.02
N GLU A 124 -4.13 17.62 0.24
CA GLU A 124 -4.09 16.25 0.74
C GLU A 124 -5.45 15.78 1.26
N PHE A 125 -5.88 14.62 0.78
CA PHE A 125 -7.09 13.95 1.28
C PHE A 125 -6.71 12.60 1.89
N ARG A 126 -7.02 12.41 3.18
CA ARG A 126 -6.78 11.17 3.89
C ARG A 126 -7.89 10.17 3.63
N VAL A 127 -7.51 9.01 3.14
CA VAL A 127 -8.34 7.81 3.06
C VAL A 127 -8.06 6.95 4.28
N THR A 128 -9.06 6.72 5.12
CA THR A 128 -8.97 5.84 6.29
C THR A 128 -9.77 4.57 6.04
N LEU A 129 -9.14 3.42 6.28
CA LEU A 129 -9.77 2.10 6.23
C LEU A 129 -10.26 1.73 7.62
N THR A 130 -11.56 1.47 7.76
CA THR A 130 -12.15 0.87 8.97
C THR A 130 -12.78 -0.46 8.61
N GLY A 131 -12.78 -1.42 9.52
CA GLY A 131 -13.33 -2.73 9.21
C GLY A 131 -13.23 -3.73 10.35
N PRO A 132 -13.33 -5.02 10.05
CA PRO A 132 -13.33 -6.06 11.08
C PRO A 132 -12.06 -6.01 11.93
N GLU A 133 -12.26 -6.02 13.24
CA GLU A 133 -11.23 -5.92 14.27
C GLU A 133 -11.65 -6.74 15.50
N ALA A 134 -10.76 -6.89 16.49
CA ALA A 134 -10.97 -7.81 17.62
C ALA A 134 -10.59 -7.22 18.99
N ARG A 135 -10.61 -5.89 19.16
CA ARG A 135 -10.27 -5.20 20.43
C ARG A 135 -11.05 -5.75 21.62
N ASN A 136 -12.32 -6.03 21.43
CA ASN A 136 -13.20 -6.57 22.48
C ASN A 136 -12.85 -8.00 22.94
N GLN A 137 -11.91 -8.68 22.27
CA GLN A 137 -11.56 -10.08 22.54
C GLN A 137 -10.06 -10.35 22.60
N TRP A 138 -9.19 -9.33 22.64
CA TRP A 138 -7.72 -9.50 22.70
C TRP A 138 -7.29 -10.43 23.85
N PHE A 139 -7.86 -10.21 25.03
CA PHE A 139 -7.56 -10.97 26.25
C PHE A 139 -8.38 -12.26 26.38
N ASN A 140 -9.27 -12.56 25.45
CA ASN A 140 -9.99 -13.83 25.43
C ASN A 140 -9.13 -14.89 24.72
N PRO A 141 -8.66 -15.94 25.40
CA PRO A 141 -7.85 -16.99 24.77
C PRO A 141 -8.64 -17.79 23.72
N TYR A 142 -9.96 -17.88 23.86
CA TYR A 142 -10.87 -18.57 22.93
C TYR A 142 -11.75 -17.54 22.23
N SER A 143 -11.18 -16.89 21.22
CA SER A 143 -11.89 -15.90 20.41
C SER A 143 -13.12 -16.51 19.73
N SER A 144 -14.10 -15.65 19.46
CA SER A 144 -15.28 -15.95 18.65
C SER A 144 -15.16 -15.29 17.29
N ARG A 145 -15.90 -15.80 16.31
CA ARG A 145 -15.84 -15.32 14.94
C ARG A 145 -16.17 -13.83 14.86
N ILE A 146 -15.38 -13.11 14.08
CA ILE A 146 -15.68 -11.74 13.63
C ILE A 146 -16.05 -11.76 12.15
N ALA A 147 -16.50 -10.61 11.63
CA ALA A 147 -16.72 -10.47 10.20
C ALA A 147 -15.44 -10.80 9.41
N ARG A 148 -15.58 -11.58 8.35
CA ARG A 148 -14.48 -12.01 7.49
C ARG A 148 -14.75 -11.57 6.05
N PRO A 149 -14.07 -10.51 5.57
CA PRO A 149 -14.25 -10.00 4.23
C PRO A 149 -13.92 -11.07 3.17
N ARG A 150 -14.73 -11.13 2.11
CA ARG A 150 -14.57 -11.96 0.92
C ARG A 150 -13.74 -11.18 -0.09
N LEU A 151 -12.43 -11.30 0.06
CA LEU A 151 -11.44 -10.65 -0.79
C LEU A 151 -11.24 -11.45 -2.09
N PRO A 152 -10.90 -10.81 -3.22
CA PRO A 152 -10.58 -9.39 -3.36
C PRO A 152 -11.77 -8.43 -3.34
N LEU A 153 -11.58 -7.21 -2.83
CA LEU A 153 -12.56 -6.13 -2.85
C LEU A 153 -12.01 -4.89 -3.56
N THR A 154 -12.73 -4.40 -4.56
CA THR A 154 -12.40 -3.19 -5.31
C THR A 154 -13.08 -1.97 -4.68
N PHE A 155 -12.32 -0.91 -4.49
CA PHE A 155 -12.80 0.41 -4.06
C PHE A 155 -12.51 1.44 -5.16
N GLU A 156 -13.44 2.35 -5.42
CA GLU A 156 -13.25 3.50 -6.31
C GLU A 156 -13.67 4.78 -5.58
N LEU A 157 -12.70 5.63 -5.27
CA LEU A 157 -12.90 6.95 -4.69
C LEU A 157 -13.07 7.96 -5.83
N VAL A 158 -14.14 8.74 -5.78
CA VAL A 158 -14.46 9.74 -6.81
C VAL A 158 -14.50 11.13 -6.19
N GLY A 159 -13.57 11.99 -6.62
CA GLY A 159 -13.53 13.41 -6.29
C GLY A 159 -14.34 14.22 -7.30
N ARG A 160 -15.21 15.09 -6.80
CA ARG A 160 -16.13 15.91 -7.60
C ARG A 160 -15.87 17.39 -7.45
N ASP A 161 -16.06 18.14 -8.52
CA ASP A 161 -16.05 19.62 -8.51
C ASP A 161 -17.33 20.19 -7.85
N ARG A 162 -17.46 21.53 -7.85
CA ARG A 162 -18.61 22.23 -7.26
C ARG A 162 -19.91 21.95 -8.01
N GLU A 163 -19.82 21.65 -9.29
CA GLU A 163 -20.93 21.31 -10.18
C GLU A 163 -21.33 19.83 -10.05
N GLY A 164 -20.55 19.02 -9.34
CA GLY A 164 -20.78 17.60 -9.10
C GLY A 164 -20.20 16.66 -10.15
N ASN A 165 -19.41 17.18 -11.10
CA ASN A 165 -18.75 16.39 -12.14
C ASN A 165 -17.62 15.56 -11.53
N GLU A 166 -17.43 14.33 -12.02
CA GLU A 166 -16.32 13.46 -11.61
C GLU A 166 -15.04 13.93 -12.29
N VAL A 167 -14.09 14.46 -11.51
CA VAL A 167 -12.87 15.07 -12.03
C VAL A 167 -11.60 14.33 -11.60
N ILE A 168 -11.66 13.58 -10.49
CA ILE A 168 -10.57 12.72 -10.02
C ILE A 168 -11.11 11.36 -9.62
N LYS A 169 -10.41 10.29 -10.01
CA LYS A 169 -10.69 8.93 -9.58
C LYS A 169 -9.44 8.28 -9.02
N TYR A 170 -9.63 7.53 -7.94
CA TYR A 170 -8.61 6.67 -7.40
C TYR A 170 -9.22 5.34 -6.96
N GLY A 171 -8.76 4.23 -7.52
CA GLY A 171 -9.22 2.92 -7.10
C GLY A 171 -8.10 1.97 -6.74
N PHE A 172 -8.41 1.02 -5.88
CA PHE A 172 -7.49 0.01 -5.38
C PHE A 172 -8.24 -1.30 -5.09
N VAL A 173 -7.51 -2.41 -4.99
CA VAL A 173 -8.08 -3.74 -4.73
C VAL A 173 -7.44 -4.35 -3.50
N LEU A 174 -8.20 -4.47 -2.42
CA LEU A 174 -7.73 -5.19 -1.23
C LEU A 174 -7.78 -6.69 -1.49
N GLN A 175 -6.65 -7.35 -1.32
CA GLN A 175 -6.42 -8.79 -1.45
C GLN A 175 -6.35 -9.49 -0.09
N LYS A 176 -5.88 -8.79 0.95
CA LYS A 176 -5.74 -9.33 2.32
C LYS A 176 -6.20 -8.32 3.37
N TRP A 177 -6.83 -8.83 4.42
CA TRP A 177 -7.21 -8.06 5.60
C TRP A 177 -6.58 -8.63 6.86
N PHE A 178 -6.04 -7.76 7.72
CA PHE A 178 -5.28 -8.13 8.92
C PHE A 178 -5.96 -7.65 10.19
N VAL A 179 -5.81 -8.44 11.26
CA VAL A 179 -6.38 -8.19 12.58
C VAL A 179 -5.29 -8.35 13.63
N VAL A 180 -5.01 -7.27 14.36
CA VAL A 180 -3.97 -7.19 15.40
C VAL A 180 -4.54 -7.69 16.73
N ARG A 181 -3.71 -8.40 17.52
CA ARG A 181 -4.04 -8.84 18.90
C ARG A 181 -3.46 -7.91 19.98
N GLY A 182 -3.57 -6.60 19.77
CA GLY A 182 -3.11 -5.58 20.72
C GLY A 182 -1.59 -5.64 21.01
N ALA A 183 -1.22 -5.09 22.17
CA ALA A 183 0.17 -4.90 22.60
C ALA A 183 0.67 -5.95 23.61
N GLU A 184 -0.05 -7.07 23.75
CA GLU A 184 0.36 -8.19 24.60
C GLU A 184 1.12 -9.24 23.82
N LEU A 185 1.94 -10.01 24.55
CA LEU A 185 2.77 -11.07 24.00
C LEU A 185 2.13 -12.43 24.24
N TYR A 186 2.16 -13.28 23.23
CA TYR A 186 1.53 -14.61 23.26
C TYR A 186 2.47 -15.68 22.72
N HIS A 187 2.31 -16.92 23.21
CA HIS A 187 2.96 -18.05 22.58
C HIS A 187 2.33 -18.36 21.23
N TYR A 188 3.11 -18.92 20.31
CA TYR A 188 2.63 -19.24 18.96
C TYR A 188 1.38 -20.15 18.93
N PRO A 189 1.27 -21.24 19.74
CA PRO A 189 0.05 -22.06 19.76
C PRO A 189 -1.21 -21.31 20.18
N ASP A 190 -1.08 -20.31 21.06
CA ASP A 190 -2.19 -19.45 21.48
C ASP A 190 -2.64 -18.55 20.33
N MET A 191 -1.70 -18.09 19.51
CA MET A 191 -2.01 -17.32 18.30
C MET A 191 -2.71 -18.17 17.24
N VAL A 192 -2.30 -19.42 17.05
CA VAL A 192 -2.99 -20.35 16.15
C VAL A 192 -4.43 -20.55 16.58
N THR A 193 -4.65 -20.81 17.86
CA THR A 193 -5.99 -21.00 18.44
C THR A 193 -6.83 -19.72 18.28
N TRP A 194 -6.26 -18.57 18.63
CA TRP A 194 -6.95 -17.29 18.59
C TRP A 194 -7.28 -16.83 17.17
N CYS A 195 -6.36 -16.93 16.21
CA CYS A 195 -6.66 -16.58 14.82
C CYS A 195 -7.74 -17.52 14.23
N SER A 196 -7.64 -18.82 14.51
CA SER A 196 -8.64 -19.79 14.04
C SER A 196 -10.03 -19.52 14.62
N GLY A 197 -10.13 -19.13 15.89
CA GLY A 197 -11.40 -18.77 16.54
C GLY A 197 -12.09 -17.57 15.88
N LEU A 198 -11.32 -16.59 15.40
CA LEU A 198 -11.83 -15.47 14.61
C LEU A 198 -12.33 -15.89 13.21
N GLY A 199 -11.91 -17.06 12.72
CA GLY A 199 -12.11 -17.50 11.33
C GLY A 199 -10.99 -17.05 10.37
N TYR A 200 -9.85 -16.65 10.94
CA TYR A 200 -8.64 -16.15 10.27
C TYR A 200 -7.50 -17.17 10.46
N ARG A 201 -6.28 -16.84 9.99
CA ARG A 201 -5.07 -17.62 10.25
C ARG A 201 -3.91 -16.71 10.69
N VAL A 202 -2.90 -17.29 11.31
CA VAL A 202 -1.62 -16.60 11.51
C VAL A 202 -1.01 -16.31 10.12
N PRO A 203 -0.44 -15.12 9.87
CA PRO A 203 0.16 -14.79 8.58
C PRO A 203 1.37 -15.67 8.27
N GLN A 204 1.72 -15.74 7.00
CA GLN A 204 3.03 -16.22 6.55
C GLN A 204 4.00 -15.03 6.41
N VAL A 205 5.30 -15.30 6.35
CA VAL A 205 6.32 -14.27 6.08
C VAL A 205 5.98 -13.46 4.83
N LYS A 206 5.60 -14.15 3.74
CA LYS A 206 5.16 -13.52 2.49
C LYS A 206 3.86 -12.71 2.57
N ASP A 207 3.08 -12.84 3.63
CA ASP A 207 1.91 -11.96 3.82
C ASP A 207 2.35 -10.59 4.38
N LEU A 208 3.54 -10.50 4.98
CA LEU A 208 4.00 -9.33 5.71
C LEU A 208 5.14 -8.59 5.02
N THR A 209 6.08 -9.30 4.39
CA THR A 209 7.30 -8.69 3.84
C THR A 209 7.81 -9.39 2.58
N ASN A 210 8.49 -8.64 1.70
CA ASN A 210 9.33 -9.17 0.63
C ASN A 210 10.83 -9.22 0.99
N ALA A 211 11.17 -9.12 2.27
CA ALA A 211 12.52 -9.34 2.76
C ALA A 211 13.07 -10.71 2.32
N VAL A 212 14.37 -10.75 2.04
CA VAL A 212 15.11 -11.98 1.74
C VAL A 212 16.16 -12.23 2.82
N CYS A 213 16.41 -13.49 3.15
CA CYS A 213 17.51 -13.83 4.05
C CYS A 213 18.86 -13.81 3.32
N SER A 214 19.24 -12.64 2.82
CA SER A 214 20.55 -12.38 2.20
C SER A 214 20.90 -10.90 2.33
N GLY A 215 22.14 -10.52 2.06
CA GLY A 215 22.54 -9.12 2.07
C GLY A 215 22.56 -8.51 3.48
N ILE A 216 22.31 -7.21 3.56
CA ILE A 216 22.37 -6.44 4.81
C ILE A 216 21.28 -6.93 5.77
N GLY A 217 21.63 -7.07 7.05
CA GLY A 217 20.70 -7.51 8.11
C GLY A 217 20.37 -9.01 8.10
N SER A 218 20.95 -9.78 7.17
CA SER A 218 20.74 -11.24 7.11
C SER A 218 21.65 -11.99 8.07
N GLY A 219 21.22 -13.19 8.48
CA GLY A 219 21.94 -14.06 9.40
C GLY A 219 21.27 -15.42 9.54
N PRO A 220 21.83 -16.33 10.35
CA PRO A 220 21.30 -17.69 10.53
C PRO A 220 19.83 -17.73 10.98
N ASN A 221 19.38 -16.68 11.67
CA ASN A 221 18.04 -16.48 12.20
C ASN A 221 16.95 -16.28 11.13
N CYS A 222 17.28 -15.91 9.89
CA CYS A 222 16.28 -15.80 8.82
C CYS A 222 16.38 -16.96 7.82
N GLN A 223 17.31 -17.90 8.00
CA GLN A 223 17.65 -18.87 6.97
C GLN A 223 16.47 -19.80 6.65
N GLY A 224 16.10 -19.83 5.37
CA GLY A 224 14.97 -20.61 4.86
C GLY A 224 13.63 -19.88 4.87
N SER A 225 13.58 -18.61 5.29
CA SER A 225 12.39 -17.78 5.14
C SER A 225 12.09 -17.48 3.67
N ILE A 226 10.81 -17.36 3.35
CA ILE A 226 10.34 -17.02 2.00
C ILE A 226 9.41 -15.81 2.12
N GLY A 227 9.93 -14.65 1.72
CA GLY A 227 9.16 -13.42 1.59
C GLY A 227 8.26 -13.38 0.34
N ALA A 228 7.51 -12.31 0.23
CA ALA A 228 6.68 -11.98 -0.93
C ALA A 228 7.54 -11.66 -2.16
N THR A 229 6.87 -11.60 -3.31
CA THR A 229 7.48 -11.22 -4.59
C THR A 229 6.94 -9.87 -5.08
N PRO A 230 7.74 -9.04 -5.76
CA PRO A 230 9.17 -9.26 -6.05
C PRO A 230 10.03 -9.11 -4.78
N PRO A 231 11.12 -9.91 -4.67
CA PRO A 231 11.96 -9.90 -3.49
C PRO A 231 12.74 -8.59 -3.37
N SER A 232 12.99 -8.17 -2.14
CA SER A 232 13.99 -7.16 -1.82
C SER A 232 15.42 -7.72 -2.00
N LYS A 233 16.44 -6.89 -1.72
CA LYS A 233 17.86 -7.28 -1.81
C LYS A 233 18.46 -7.74 -0.47
N ASN A 234 17.78 -7.42 0.63
CA ASN A 234 18.30 -7.49 1.99
C ASN A 234 17.27 -8.14 2.93
N ASN A 235 17.63 -8.34 4.20
CA ASN A 235 16.66 -8.74 5.22
C ASN A 235 15.88 -7.53 5.76
N ASN A 236 15.22 -6.81 4.86
CA ASN A 236 14.31 -5.71 5.15
C ASN A 236 13.36 -5.55 3.95
N TYR A 237 12.18 -4.97 4.15
CA TYR A 237 11.27 -4.76 3.02
C TYR A 237 11.83 -3.76 2.00
N LEU A 238 11.30 -3.85 0.79
CA LEU A 238 11.36 -2.80 -0.22
C LEU A 238 9.94 -2.25 -0.45
N ARG A 239 9.75 -0.92 -0.51
CA ARG A 239 8.43 -0.30 -0.74
C ARG A 239 7.87 -0.72 -2.10
N THR A 240 6.99 -1.73 -2.09
CA THR A 240 6.50 -2.39 -3.31
C THR A 240 5.04 -2.78 -3.13
N ILE A 241 4.24 -2.59 -4.19
CA ILE A 241 2.82 -2.93 -4.20
C ILE A 241 2.67 -4.46 -4.37
N GLY A 242 1.79 -5.09 -3.59
CA GLY A 242 1.54 -6.53 -3.62
C GLY A 242 2.57 -7.36 -2.85
N ALA A 243 3.48 -6.72 -2.12
CA ALA A 243 4.66 -7.34 -1.53
C ALA A 243 4.54 -7.62 -0.01
N GLY A 244 3.32 -7.62 0.51
CA GLY A 244 3.02 -7.86 1.93
C GLY A 244 2.74 -6.59 2.73
N LEU A 245 2.09 -6.76 3.88
CA LEU A 245 1.56 -5.67 4.69
C LEU A 245 2.60 -4.60 5.03
N PHE A 246 3.75 -4.98 5.60
CA PHE A 246 4.75 -4.01 6.03
C PHE A 246 5.53 -3.41 4.85
N SER A 247 5.65 -4.14 3.74
CA SER A 247 6.25 -3.59 2.51
C SER A 247 5.42 -2.47 1.91
N GLU A 248 4.09 -2.61 1.96
CA GLU A 248 3.15 -1.60 1.48
C GLU A 248 2.95 -0.46 2.47
N TRP A 249 2.78 -0.72 3.76
CA TRP A 249 2.38 0.31 4.71
C TRP A 249 3.57 0.98 5.42
N GLY A 250 4.70 0.28 5.57
CA GLY A 250 5.94 0.83 6.12
C GLY A 250 5.94 0.73 7.63
N PHE A 251 6.48 1.75 8.32
CA PHE A 251 6.59 1.73 9.77
C PHE A 251 5.21 1.83 10.45
N MET A 252 4.72 0.70 10.94
CA MET A 252 3.33 0.56 11.38
C MET A 252 2.98 1.33 12.66
N TYR A 253 3.94 1.63 13.52
CA TYR A 253 3.73 2.34 14.79
C TYR A 253 3.14 3.75 14.60
N HIS A 254 3.36 4.38 13.43
CA HIS A 254 2.81 5.70 13.12
C HIS A 254 1.31 5.71 12.76
N TYR A 255 0.70 4.54 12.64
CA TYR A 255 -0.75 4.40 12.46
C TYR A 255 -1.43 4.27 13.83
N ALA A 256 -1.59 5.39 14.54
CA ALA A 256 -2.15 5.42 15.90
C ALA A 256 -3.51 4.69 16.05
N GLY A 257 -4.31 4.60 14.99
CA GLY A 257 -5.60 3.89 15.00
C GLY A 257 -5.54 2.40 14.65
N ALA A 258 -4.37 1.87 14.27
CA ALA A 258 -4.21 0.51 13.77
C ALA A 258 -3.67 -0.49 14.81
N ASP A 259 -3.35 -0.02 16.02
CA ASP A 259 -2.91 -0.81 17.17
C ASP A 259 -1.62 -1.62 16.98
N PHE A 260 -0.84 -1.33 15.93
CA PHE A 260 0.48 -1.93 15.78
C PHE A 260 1.47 -1.32 16.76
N VAL A 261 2.36 -2.15 17.28
CA VAL A 261 3.53 -1.74 18.07
C VAL A 261 4.80 -1.85 17.22
N ASP A 262 5.85 -1.13 17.60
CA ASP A 262 7.16 -1.20 16.96
C ASP A 262 7.93 -2.47 17.38
N GLN A 263 7.43 -3.63 16.98
CA GLN A 263 7.95 -4.96 17.33
C GLN A 263 7.69 -5.98 16.22
N ASN A 264 8.14 -7.21 16.41
CA ASN A 264 7.95 -8.31 15.46
C ASN A 264 6.65 -9.06 15.71
N TYR A 265 6.06 -9.60 14.64
CA TYR A 265 4.81 -10.35 14.70
C TYR A 265 5.00 -11.77 14.23
N TRP A 266 4.38 -12.71 14.96
CA TRP A 266 4.44 -14.14 14.63
C TRP A 266 4.01 -14.43 13.19
N THR A 267 4.73 -15.34 12.55
CA THR A 267 4.29 -16.00 11.31
C THR A 267 4.14 -17.49 11.52
N SER A 268 3.45 -18.14 10.60
CA SER A 268 3.24 -19.59 10.59
C SER A 268 4.38 -20.39 9.98
N ASP A 269 5.32 -19.73 9.29
CA ASP A 269 6.48 -20.36 8.71
C ASP A 269 7.45 -20.81 9.81
N THR A 270 7.95 -22.04 9.68
CA THR A 270 8.82 -22.66 10.69
C THR A 270 10.20 -22.92 10.13
N THR A 271 11.20 -22.88 11.01
CA THR A 271 12.55 -23.36 10.69
C THR A 271 13.15 -24.08 11.90
N ARG A 272 14.22 -24.81 11.63
CA ARG A 272 14.99 -25.55 12.63
C ARG A 272 16.43 -25.06 12.60
N ILE A 273 16.88 -24.50 13.72
CA ILE A 273 18.26 -24.06 13.91
C ILE A 273 18.91 -24.97 14.96
N GLY A 274 19.79 -25.85 14.48
CA GLY A 274 20.39 -26.92 15.29
C GLY A 274 19.32 -27.86 15.84
N GLN A 275 19.22 -27.94 17.17
CA GLN A 275 18.25 -28.81 17.85
C GLN A 275 16.91 -28.12 18.13
N PHE A 276 16.79 -26.80 17.90
CA PHE A 276 15.61 -26.03 18.25
C PHE A 276 14.69 -25.83 17.05
N SER A 277 13.39 -26.06 17.26
CA SER A 277 12.33 -25.63 16.34
C SER A 277 11.73 -24.30 16.78
N GLY A 278 11.18 -23.55 15.83
CA GLY A 278 10.56 -22.28 16.10
C GLY A 278 9.92 -21.67 14.87
N GLN A 279 9.37 -20.49 15.04
CA GLN A 279 8.65 -19.74 14.00
C GLN A 279 9.45 -18.52 13.58
N PHE A 280 9.32 -18.17 12.31
CA PHE A 280 9.73 -16.84 11.88
C PHE A 280 8.77 -15.78 12.43
N ASP A 281 9.29 -14.60 12.61
CA ASP A 281 8.52 -13.39 12.82
C ASP A 281 8.99 -12.29 11.87
N VAL A 282 8.21 -11.23 11.77
CA VAL A 282 8.53 -10.10 10.88
C VAL A 282 8.37 -8.78 11.62
N GLY A 283 9.38 -7.91 11.55
CA GLY A 283 9.37 -6.58 12.16
C GLY A 283 8.38 -5.62 11.50
N ALA A 284 7.51 -5.00 12.30
CA ALA A 284 6.51 -4.04 11.81
C ALA A 284 7.08 -2.65 11.49
N SER A 285 8.36 -2.40 11.74
CA SER A 285 9.05 -1.16 11.34
C SER A 285 9.70 -1.26 9.97
N ASN A 286 10.55 -2.28 9.79
CA ASN A 286 11.47 -2.41 8.67
C ASN A 286 11.25 -3.68 7.82
N GLY A 287 10.31 -4.55 8.21
CA GLY A 287 10.00 -5.82 7.54
C GLY A 287 11.10 -6.86 7.59
N ASP A 288 12.06 -6.74 8.52
CA ASP A 288 13.09 -7.74 8.72
C ASP A 288 12.49 -9.06 9.19
N ILE A 289 13.18 -10.15 8.87
CA ILE A 289 12.77 -11.49 9.27
C ILE A 289 13.70 -11.96 10.37
N PHE A 290 13.13 -12.40 11.48
CA PHE A 290 13.86 -13.08 12.55
C PHE A 290 13.19 -14.42 12.86
N TRP A 291 13.81 -15.17 13.76
CA TRP A 291 13.27 -16.44 14.22
C TRP A 291 13.39 -16.53 15.74
N PHE A 292 12.34 -17.05 16.36
CA PHE A 292 12.31 -17.33 17.79
C PHE A 292 11.93 -18.78 18.06
N LYS A 293 12.48 -19.31 19.15
CA LYS A 293 12.10 -20.63 19.68
C LYS A 293 10.62 -20.62 20.05
N THR A 294 9.97 -21.76 19.90
CA THR A 294 8.55 -21.96 20.27
C THR A 294 8.22 -21.58 21.73
N SER A 295 9.21 -21.60 22.63
CA SER A 295 9.06 -21.25 24.04
C SER A 295 9.00 -19.74 24.31
N ILE A 296 9.24 -18.89 23.32
CA ILE A 296 9.21 -17.43 23.44
C ILE A 296 7.77 -16.94 23.20
N ILE A 297 7.47 -15.76 23.72
CA ILE A 297 6.21 -15.02 23.48
C ILE A 297 6.50 -13.87 22.52
N ASN A 298 5.54 -13.53 21.65
CA ASN A 298 5.68 -12.45 20.66
C ASN A 298 4.32 -11.84 20.32
N TYR A 299 4.31 -10.78 19.52
CA TYR A 299 3.07 -10.11 19.13
C TYR A 299 2.24 -10.90 18.13
N GLY A 300 0.93 -10.75 18.26
CA GLY A 300 -0.06 -11.49 17.52
C GLY A 300 -0.66 -10.72 16.36
N LEU A 301 -0.66 -11.32 15.17
CA LEU A 301 -1.35 -10.84 13.99
C LEU A 301 -2.10 -12.00 13.34
N CYS A 302 -3.29 -11.71 12.80
CA CYS A 302 -4.05 -12.65 11.98
C CYS A 302 -4.31 -12.04 10.60
N THR A 303 -4.49 -12.89 9.60
CA THR A 303 -4.87 -12.48 8.25
C THR A 303 -5.99 -13.37 7.72
N THR A 304 -6.77 -12.84 6.78
CA THR A 304 -7.78 -13.61 6.05
C THR A 304 -7.13 -14.86 5.43
N PRO A 305 -7.83 -16.02 5.42
CA PRO A 305 -7.30 -17.28 4.91
C PRO A 305 -6.64 -17.16 3.52
#